data_AF-A0AAD5IRJ8-F1
#
_entry.id   AF-A0AAD5IRJ8-F1
#
_cell.length_a   1.000
_cell.length_b   1.000
_cell.length_c   1.000
_cell.angle_alpha   90.00
_cell.angle_beta   90.00
_cell.angle_gamma   90.00
#
_symmetry.space_group_name_H-M   'P 1'
#
loop_
_entity.id
_entity.type
_entity.pdbx_description
1 polymer ?
#
loop_
_entity_poly.entity_id
_entity_poly.type
_entity_poly.pdbx_seq_one_letter_code
_entity_poly.pdbx_strand_id
1 'polypeptide(L)'
;MAQALCELQAELMSTTSKIVRRNKCGNFPSSSELANMSQKKLKLRCNVGYRAKYIQQFAKNVESGNIDLNKFEQQGYSYDQLYQELKKNKGFGDFTCANVLMCIGFYHNIPTDSETLKLLQKVYSSESAEGVAKEIYDKYAPFQCLAYWLDLVNCYEKKVGRLCELDSSKYDTVTLYENNGDAHDHHEKKLKRASSKIDLQNKNKRQSKIKGNVKFRK
;
A
#
# COMPACT_ATOMS: atom_id res chain seq x y z
N MET A 1 0.10 -10.11 6.28
CA MET A 1 -0.46 -9.25 7.36
C MET A 1 -1.81 -9.77 7.82
N ALA A 2 -2.83 -9.81 6.96
CA ALA A 2 -4.18 -10.28 7.32
C ALA A 2 -4.19 -11.70 7.93
N GLN A 3 -3.49 -12.65 7.31
CA GLN A 3 -3.31 -14.00 7.85
C GLN A 3 -2.76 -14.00 9.29
N ALA A 4 -1.74 -13.17 9.56
CA ALA A 4 -1.13 -13.09 10.88
C ALA A 4 -2.06 -12.48 11.94
N LEU A 5 -3.04 -11.65 11.53
CA LEU A 5 -4.11 -11.18 12.42
C LEU A 5 -5.08 -12.32 12.76
N CYS A 6 -5.46 -13.11 11.75
CA CYS A 6 -6.34 -14.27 11.93
C CYS A 6 -5.71 -15.37 12.80
N GLU A 7 -4.43 -15.66 12.60
CA GLU A 7 -3.68 -16.61 13.44
C GLU A 7 -3.61 -16.12 14.90
N LEU A 8 -3.38 -14.83 15.10
CA LEU A 8 -3.32 -14.23 16.43
C LEU A 8 -4.67 -14.26 17.15
N GLN A 9 -5.77 -14.14 16.40
CA GLN A 9 -7.14 -14.25 16.90
C GLN A 9 -7.43 -15.69 17.36
N ALA A 10 -7.06 -16.69 16.55
CA ALA A 10 -7.21 -18.10 16.92
C ALA A 10 -6.45 -18.45 18.22
N GLU A 11 -5.24 -17.92 18.40
CA GLU A 11 -4.46 -18.11 19.62
C GLU A 11 -5.19 -17.57 20.87
N LEU A 12 -5.72 -16.34 20.78
CA LEU A 12 -6.49 -15.71 21.87
C LEU A 12 -7.75 -16.49 22.23
N MET A 13 -8.37 -17.15 21.25
CA MET A 13 -9.56 -17.96 21.48
C MET A 13 -9.21 -19.33 22.09
N SER A 14 -8.11 -19.93 21.68
CA SER A 14 -7.64 -21.22 22.20
C SER A 14 -7.27 -21.17 23.69
N THR A 15 -6.84 -20.01 24.20
CA THR A 15 -6.57 -19.80 25.63
C THR A 15 -7.85 -19.71 26.46
N THR A 16 -8.99 -19.44 25.83
CA THR A 16 -10.28 -19.16 26.50
C THR A 16 -11.25 -20.35 26.41
N SER A 17 -11.02 -21.29 25.48
CA SER A 17 -11.91 -22.45 25.27
C SER A 17 -11.16 -23.67 24.76
N LYS A 18 -11.25 -24.81 25.46
CA LYS A 18 -10.63 -26.12 25.09
C LYS A 18 -11.13 -26.71 23.75
N ILE A 19 -12.02 -26.02 23.02
CA ILE A 19 -12.82 -26.58 21.92
C ILE A 19 -12.70 -25.72 20.66
N VAL A 20 -11.50 -25.47 20.14
CA VAL A 20 -11.34 -25.12 18.71
C VAL A 20 -10.00 -25.66 18.19
N ARG A 21 -9.98 -26.93 17.77
CA ARG A 21 -8.84 -27.54 17.05
C ARG A 21 -9.30 -28.15 15.73
N ARG A 22 -9.96 -27.35 14.89
CA ARG A 22 -10.30 -27.80 13.52
C ARG A 22 -9.88 -26.84 12.40
N ASN A 23 -9.74 -25.54 12.66
CA ASN A 23 -9.23 -24.59 11.66
C ASN A 23 -7.89 -23.99 12.12
N LYS A 24 -6.86 -24.09 11.26
CA LYS A 24 -5.53 -23.51 11.51
C LYS A 24 -5.51 -21.97 11.41
N CYS A 25 -6.57 -21.38 10.85
CA CYS A 25 -6.73 -19.93 10.68
C CYS A 25 -7.96 -19.47 11.48
N GLY A 26 -7.79 -18.47 12.34
CA GLY A 26 -8.90 -17.83 13.06
C GLY A 26 -9.69 -16.86 12.18
N ASN A 27 -10.65 -16.17 12.77
CA ASN A 27 -11.36 -15.10 12.09
C ASN A 27 -10.51 -13.82 12.07
N PHE A 28 -10.83 -12.87 11.19
CA PHE A 28 -10.28 -11.54 11.32
C PHE A 28 -10.73 -10.94 12.67
N PRO A 29 -9.84 -10.29 13.45
CA PRO A 29 -10.19 -9.74 14.74
C PRO A 29 -11.32 -8.69 14.68
N SER A 30 -12.24 -8.76 15.63
CA SER A 30 -13.21 -7.71 15.92
C SER A 30 -12.55 -6.44 16.46
N SER A 31 -13.27 -5.31 16.43
CA SER A 31 -12.83 -4.06 17.06
C SER A 31 -12.55 -4.24 18.56
N SER A 32 -13.38 -5.00 19.26
CA SER A 32 -13.18 -5.30 20.68
C SER A 32 -11.88 -6.08 20.95
N GLU A 33 -11.58 -7.10 20.16
CA GLU A 33 -10.33 -7.86 20.26
C GLU A 33 -9.11 -6.98 19.96
N LEU A 34 -9.19 -6.12 18.94
CA LEU A 34 -8.11 -5.19 18.58
C LEU A 34 -7.88 -4.11 19.64
N ALA A 35 -8.95 -3.60 20.27
CA ALA A 35 -8.87 -2.60 21.32
C ALA A 35 -8.14 -3.12 22.57
N ASN A 36 -8.36 -4.40 22.90
CA ASN A 36 -7.74 -5.10 24.03
C ASN A 36 -6.32 -5.62 23.71
N MET A 37 -5.95 -5.73 22.44
CA MET A 37 -4.64 -6.22 22.04
C MET A 37 -3.55 -5.16 22.24
N SER A 38 -2.39 -5.53 22.81
CA SER A 38 -1.29 -4.59 23.00
C SER A 38 -0.60 -4.22 21.68
N GLN A 39 -0.15 -2.97 21.55
CA GLN A 39 0.60 -2.49 20.38
C GLN A 39 1.87 -3.31 20.14
N LYS A 40 2.54 -3.75 21.21
CA LYS A 40 3.74 -4.60 21.13
C LYS A 40 3.40 -5.95 20.47
N LYS A 41 2.27 -6.57 20.84
CA LYS A 41 1.80 -7.83 20.25
C LYS A 41 1.47 -7.65 18.77
N LEU A 42 0.73 -6.60 18.41
CA LEU A 42 0.43 -6.26 17.02
C LEU A 42 1.70 -6.07 16.18
N LYS A 43 2.68 -5.30 16.69
CA LYS A 43 3.97 -5.06 16.00
C LYS A 43 4.73 -6.34 15.74
N LEU A 44 4.88 -7.17 16.78
CA LEU A 44 5.73 -8.36 16.75
C LEU A 44 5.11 -9.50 15.93
N ARG A 45 3.78 -9.66 16.00
CA ARG A 45 3.09 -10.83 15.44
C ARG A 45 2.45 -10.55 14.08
N CYS A 46 1.99 -9.32 13.81
CA CYS A 46 1.20 -9.02 12.61
C CYS A 46 1.95 -8.21 11.54
N ASN A 47 3.23 -7.87 11.78
CA ASN A 47 4.07 -7.10 10.85
C ASN A 47 3.47 -5.73 10.44
N VAL A 48 2.68 -5.11 11.32
CA VAL A 48 2.02 -3.82 11.05
C VAL A 48 2.91 -2.60 11.38
N GLY A 49 4.05 -2.82 12.05
CA GLY A 49 5.03 -1.77 12.36
C GLY A 49 4.42 -0.59 13.14
N TYR A 50 4.74 0.64 12.74
CA TYR A 50 4.22 1.84 13.42
C TYR A 50 2.68 1.94 13.40
N ARG A 51 2.01 1.28 12.43
CA ARG A 51 0.55 1.30 12.27
C ARG A 51 -0.19 0.61 13.42
N ALA A 52 0.48 -0.25 14.19
CA ALA A 52 -0.10 -0.88 15.38
C ALA A 52 -0.76 0.13 16.33
N LYS A 53 -0.15 1.31 16.49
CA LYS A 53 -0.69 2.38 17.34
C LYS A 53 -2.03 2.90 16.80
N TYR A 54 -2.11 3.12 15.49
CA TYR A 54 -3.31 3.66 14.84
C TYR A 54 -4.44 2.62 14.82
N ILE A 55 -4.12 1.36 14.51
CA ILE A 55 -5.09 0.24 14.53
C ILE A 55 -5.72 0.11 15.92
N GLN A 56 -4.90 0.02 16.97
CA GLN A 56 -5.41 -0.12 18.33
C GLN A 56 -6.22 1.11 18.78
N GLN A 57 -5.74 2.32 18.48
CA GLN A 57 -6.45 3.55 18.86
C GLN A 57 -7.80 3.67 18.15
N PHE A 58 -7.85 3.34 16.86
CA PHE A 58 -9.08 3.37 16.09
C PHE A 58 -10.08 2.36 16.65
N ALA A 59 -9.65 1.12 16.91
CA ALA A 59 -10.48 0.10 17.54
C ALA A 59 -11.05 0.57 18.90
N LYS A 60 -10.23 1.19 19.75
CA LYS A 60 -10.68 1.76 21.03
C LYS A 60 -11.71 2.88 20.85
N ASN A 61 -11.53 3.76 19.87
CA ASN A 61 -12.48 4.83 19.59
C ASN A 61 -13.82 4.30 19.08
N VAL A 62 -13.81 3.20 18.33
CA VAL A 62 -15.04 2.51 17.89
C VAL A 62 -15.75 1.88 19.09
N GLU A 63 -15.03 1.10 19.91
CA GLU A 63 -15.61 0.44 21.09
C GLU A 63 -16.11 1.43 22.15
N SER A 64 -15.48 2.60 22.27
CA SER A 64 -15.92 3.64 23.21
C SER A 64 -17.07 4.50 22.67
N GLY A 65 -17.53 4.28 21.43
CA GLY A 65 -18.55 5.09 20.77
C GLY A 65 -18.08 6.48 20.31
N ASN A 66 -16.79 6.78 20.39
CA ASN A 66 -16.24 8.04 19.85
C ASN A 66 -16.31 8.06 18.31
N ILE A 67 -16.26 6.88 17.69
CA ILE A 67 -16.50 6.67 16.25
C ILE A 67 -17.62 5.65 16.14
N ASP A 68 -18.77 6.07 15.64
CA ASP A 68 -19.89 5.18 15.40
C ASP A 68 -19.92 4.79 13.92
N LEU A 69 -19.40 3.60 13.62
CA LEU A 69 -19.34 3.10 12.25
C LEU A 69 -20.74 2.85 11.66
N ASN A 70 -21.75 2.56 12.47
CA ASN A 70 -23.11 2.34 11.97
C ASN A 70 -23.67 3.61 11.33
N LYS A 71 -23.27 4.80 11.81
CA LYS A 71 -23.66 6.07 11.20
C LYS A 71 -23.10 6.21 9.79
N PHE A 72 -21.94 5.65 9.50
CA PHE A 72 -21.31 5.75 8.19
C PHE A 72 -22.05 4.93 7.12
N GLU A 73 -22.79 3.89 7.53
CA GLU A 73 -23.59 3.04 6.64
C GLU A 73 -25.05 3.54 6.51
N GLN A 74 -25.48 4.46 7.37
CA GLN A 74 -26.82 5.02 7.32
C GLN A 74 -27.01 5.98 6.13
N GLN A 75 -28.18 5.93 5.51
CA GLN A 75 -28.57 6.89 4.47
C GLN A 75 -28.59 8.30 5.08
N GLY A 76 -27.77 9.21 4.55
CA GLY A 76 -27.77 10.61 4.99
C GLY A 76 -26.43 11.34 4.90
N TYR A 77 -25.31 10.62 4.88
CA TYR A 77 -24.00 11.24 4.66
C TYR A 77 -23.76 11.52 3.17
N SER A 78 -23.29 12.74 2.85
CA SER A 78 -22.66 13.00 1.57
C SER A 78 -21.22 12.48 1.55
N TYR A 79 -20.66 12.33 0.34
CA TYR A 79 -19.25 11.99 0.15
C TYR A 79 -18.32 12.88 0.99
N ASP A 80 -18.49 14.19 0.87
CA ASP A 80 -17.62 15.17 1.53
C ASP A 80 -17.73 15.10 3.06
N GLN A 81 -18.95 14.93 3.59
CA GLN A 81 -19.16 14.81 5.04
C GLN A 81 -18.42 13.59 5.59
N LEU A 82 -18.59 12.43 4.96
CA LEU A 82 -17.97 11.20 5.42
C LEU A 82 -16.45 11.21 5.21
N TYR A 83 -15.97 11.80 4.11
CA TYR A 83 -14.55 12.02 3.87
C TYR A 83 -13.92 12.86 4.98
N GLN A 84 -14.54 13.98 5.38
CA GLN A 84 -14.04 14.83 6.46
C GLN A 84 -14.04 14.10 7.81
N GLU A 85 -15.08 13.30 8.11
CA GLU A 85 -15.10 12.49 9.33
C GLU A 85 -13.98 11.44 9.36
N LEU A 86 -13.74 10.73 8.25
CA LEU A 86 -12.66 9.76 8.13
C LEU A 86 -11.29 10.43 8.28
N LYS A 87 -11.10 11.59 7.63
CA LYS A 87 -9.82 12.33 7.59
C LYS A 87 -9.34 12.81 8.96
N LYS A 88 -10.24 13.01 9.92
CA LYS A 88 -9.89 13.36 11.31
C LYS A 88 -9.08 12.27 12.03
N ASN A 89 -9.17 11.02 11.54
CA ASN A 89 -8.55 9.87 12.19
C ASN A 89 -7.08 9.71 11.79
N LYS A 90 -6.20 9.52 12.78
CA LYS A 90 -4.78 9.28 12.51
C LYS A 90 -4.58 7.99 11.71
N GLY A 91 -3.84 8.08 10.61
CA GLY A 91 -3.63 6.97 9.67
C GLY A 91 -4.57 7.00 8.46
N PHE A 92 -5.54 7.91 8.43
CA PHE A 92 -6.43 8.10 7.29
C PHE A 92 -5.91 9.23 6.38
N GLY A 93 -5.01 8.86 5.46
CA GLY A 93 -4.59 9.73 4.35
C GLY A 93 -5.63 9.75 3.22
N ASP A 94 -5.40 10.53 2.16
CA ASP A 94 -6.34 10.64 1.02
C ASP A 94 -6.57 9.25 0.39
N PHE A 95 -5.49 8.50 0.20
CA PHE A 95 -5.52 7.11 -0.27
C PHE A 95 -6.39 6.21 0.62
N THR A 96 -6.17 6.23 1.94
CA THR A 96 -6.93 5.40 2.89
C THR A 96 -8.41 5.78 2.87
N CYS A 97 -8.72 7.09 2.86
CA CYS A 97 -10.10 7.57 2.83
C CYS A 97 -10.81 7.14 1.55
N ALA A 98 -10.16 7.29 0.38
CA ALA A 98 -10.73 6.86 -0.89
C ALA A 98 -11.05 5.35 -0.91
N ASN A 99 -10.17 4.50 -0.37
CA ASN A 99 -10.42 3.06 -0.25
C ASN A 99 -11.60 2.75 0.68
N VAL A 100 -11.67 3.41 1.84
CA VAL A 100 -12.76 3.18 2.80
C VAL A 100 -14.10 3.65 2.25
N LEU A 101 -14.13 4.82 1.61
CA LEU A 101 -15.31 5.38 0.96
C LEU A 101 -15.81 4.49 -0.17
N MET A 102 -14.90 3.90 -0.95
CA MET A 102 -15.24 2.89 -1.96
C MET A 102 -15.93 1.67 -1.34
N CYS A 103 -15.44 1.15 -0.20
CA CYS A 103 -16.07 0.04 0.50
C CYS A 103 -17.48 0.39 1.02
N ILE A 104 -17.72 1.66 1.36
CA ILE A 104 -19.04 2.15 1.82
C ILE A 104 -19.99 2.42 0.64
N GLY A 105 -19.47 2.55 -0.59
CA GLY A 105 -20.27 2.74 -1.81
C GLY A 105 -20.09 4.11 -2.49
N PHE A 106 -19.11 4.91 -2.06
CA PHE A 106 -18.76 6.17 -2.71
C PHE A 106 -17.56 6.02 -3.63
N TYR A 107 -17.78 6.26 -4.92
CA TYR A 107 -16.78 5.98 -5.98
C TYR A 107 -16.16 7.23 -6.61
N HIS A 108 -16.22 8.37 -5.92
CA HIS A 108 -15.88 9.68 -6.50
C HIS A 108 -14.39 9.85 -6.80
N ASN A 109 -13.53 9.22 -5.98
CA ASN A 109 -12.09 9.38 -6.06
C ASN A 109 -11.40 8.04 -6.24
N ILE A 110 -10.41 8.01 -7.13
CA ILE A 110 -9.56 6.85 -7.37
C ILE A 110 -8.49 6.82 -6.28
N PRO A 111 -8.34 5.73 -5.52
CA PRO A 111 -7.25 5.60 -4.56
C PRO A 111 -5.91 5.43 -5.31
N THR A 112 -5.23 6.53 -5.58
CA THR A 112 -3.96 6.52 -6.31
C THR A 112 -2.82 5.99 -5.44
N ASP A 113 -2.27 4.84 -5.84
CA ASP A 113 -1.03 4.28 -5.31
C ASP A 113 0.02 4.08 -6.41
N SER A 114 1.18 3.53 -6.05
CA SER A 114 2.25 3.25 -7.00
C SER A 114 1.83 2.33 -8.14
N GLU A 115 0.88 1.41 -7.90
CA GLU A 115 0.39 0.47 -8.91
C GLU A 115 -0.56 1.19 -9.88
N THR A 116 -1.44 2.03 -9.35
CA THR A 116 -2.32 2.92 -10.09
C THR A 116 -1.50 3.81 -11.03
N LEU A 117 -0.47 4.48 -10.51
CA LEU A 117 0.40 5.35 -11.31
C LEU A 117 1.10 4.57 -12.44
N LYS A 118 1.64 3.38 -12.14
CA LYS A 118 2.29 2.53 -13.15
C LYS A 118 1.33 2.06 -14.24
N LEU A 119 0.09 1.69 -13.87
CA LEU A 119 -0.92 1.31 -14.86
C LEU A 119 -1.23 2.48 -15.78
N LEU A 120 -1.48 3.65 -15.21
CA LEU A 120 -1.82 4.86 -15.95
C LEU A 120 -0.70 5.27 -16.91
N GLN A 121 0.55 5.17 -16.48
CA GLN A 121 1.71 5.39 -17.34
C GLN A 121 1.74 4.42 -18.53
N LYS A 122 1.40 3.14 -18.34
CA LYS A 122 1.43 2.12 -19.41
C LYS A 122 0.26 2.23 -20.39
N VAL A 123 -0.95 2.47 -19.87
CA VAL A 123 -2.17 2.51 -20.70
C VAL A 123 -2.26 3.82 -21.48
N TYR A 124 -1.85 4.93 -20.86
CA TYR A 124 -2.04 6.27 -21.40
C TYR A 124 -0.74 6.99 -21.77
N SER A 125 0.43 6.33 -21.67
CA SER A 125 1.75 6.82 -22.11
C SER A 125 2.09 8.23 -21.59
N SER A 126 1.63 8.60 -20.40
CA SER A 126 1.79 9.95 -19.85
C SER A 126 2.85 10.00 -18.74
N GLU A 127 3.66 11.07 -18.73
CA GLU A 127 4.66 11.36 -17.69
C GLU A 127 4.02 11.80 -16.35
N SER A 128 2.74 12.21 -16.37
CA SER A 128 1.99 12.71 -15.21
C SER A 128 0.70 11.89 -15.04
N ALA A 129 0.77 10.83 -14.22
CA ALA A 129 -0.33 9.89 -14.06
C ALA A 129 -1.53 10.44 -13.26
N GLU A 130 -1.30 11.32 -12.28
CA GLU A 130 -2.37 11.86 -11.41
C GLU A 130 -3.32 12.80 -12.16
N GLY A 131 -2.77 13.77 -12.91
CA GLY A 131 -3.56 14.71 -13.70
C GLY A 131 -4.33 14.01 -14.82
N VAL A 132 -3.70 13.06 -15.49
CA VAL A 132 -4.29 12.33 -16.61
C VAL A 132 -5.37 11.34 -16.15
N ALA A 133 -5.21 10.69 -15.00
CA ALA A 133 -6.28 9.88 -14.42
C ALA A 133 -7.53 10.72 -14.15
N LYS A 134 -7.33 11.91 -13.57
CA LYS A 134 -8.43 12.82 -13.30
C LYS A 134 -9.14 13.24 -14.59
N GLU A 135 -8.40 13.67 -15.61
CA GLU A 135 -8.96 14.04 -16.92
C GLU A 135 -9.73 12.90 -17.60
N ILE A 136 -9.19 11.68 -17.56
CA ILE A 136 -9.80 10.52 -18.21
C ILE A 136 -11.07 10.08 -17.49
N TYR A 137 -11.01 10.02 -16.15
CA TYR A 137 -12.08 9.40 -15.37
C TYR A 137 -13.13 10.40 -14.87
N ASP A 138 -12.87 11.71 -14.86
CA ASP A 138 -13.83 12.74 -14.42
C ASP A 138 -15.17 12.64 -15.19
N LYS A 139 -15.15 12.20 -16.45
CA LYS A 139 -16.36 11.97 -17.25
C LYS A 139 -17.30 10.91 -16.70
N TYR A 140 -16.81 10.03 -15.81
CA TYR A 140 -17.60 8.97 -15.18
C TYR A 140 -18.14 9.38 -13.81
N ALA A 141 -18.07 10.65 -13.41
CA ALA A 141 -18.59 11.11 -12.14
C ALA A 141 -20.05 10.66 -11.91
N PRO A 142 -20.42 10.15 -10.71
CA PRO A 142 -19.60 9.99 -9.49
C PRO A 142 -18.93 8.60 -9.34
N PHE A 143 -18.72 7.88 -10.44
CA PHE A 143 -18.23 6.50 -10.51
C PHE A 143 -16.79 6.37 -11.05
N GLN A 144 -15.96 7.41 -10.89
CA GLN A 144 -14.59 7.44 -11.39
C GLN A 144 -13.77 6.24 -10.92
N CYS A 145 -13.90 5.87 -9.64
CA CYS A 145 -13.22 4.73 -9.05
C CYS A 145 -13.64 3.41 -9.72
N LEU A 146 -14.92 3.21 -10.00
CA LEU A 146 -15.40 1.98 -10.66
C LEU A 146 -14.91 1.87 -12.10
N ALA A 147 -14.93 2.97 -12.84
CA ALA A 147 -14.39 3.00 -14.21
C ALA A 147 -12.90 2.63 -14.22
N TYR A 148 -12.12 3.17 -13.29
CA TYR A 148 -10.73 2.79 -13.10
C TYR A 148 -10.56 1.30 -12.75
N TRP A 149 -11.35 0.77 -11.81
CA TRP A 149 -11.29 -0.65 -11.45
C TRP A 149 -11.62 -1.56 -12.63
N LEU A 150 -12.57 -1.19 -13.47
CA LEU A 150 -12.90 -1.93 -14.68
C LEU A 150 -11.71 -1.96 -15.66
N ASP A 151 -11.06 -0.82 -15.89
CA ASP A 151 -9.86 -0.75 -16.72
C ASP A 151 -8.69 -1.55 -16.13
N LEU A 152 -8.52 -1.52 -14.81
CA LEU A 152 -7.51 -2.30 -14.09
C LEU A 152 -7.75 -3.80 -14.27
N VAL A 153 -8.98 -4.28 -14.07
CA VAL A 153 -9.38 -5.67 -14.27
C VAL A 153 -9.16 -6.08 -15.73
N ASN A 154 -9.62 -5.28 -16.69
CA ASN A 154 -9.41 -5.53 -18.11
C ASN A 154 -7.91 -5.66 -18.47
N CYS A 155 -7.05 -4.83 -17.85
CA CYS A 155 -5.62 -4.90 -18.04
C CYS A 155 -4.98 -6.17 -17.47
N TYR A 156 -5.48 -6.65 -16.33
CA TYR A 156 -5.04 -7.92 -15.77
C TYR A 156 -5.55 -9.11 -16.59
N GLU A 157 -6.81 -9.11 -16.99
CA GLU A 157 -7.40 -10.21 -17.77
C GLU A 157 -6.76 -10.39 -19.14
N LYS A 158 -6.32 -9.30 -19.79
CA LYS A 158 -5.52 -9.37 -21.02
C LYS A 158 -4.21 -10.14 -20.87
N LYS A 159 -3.65 -10.21 -19.65
CA LYS A 159 -2.38 -10.90 -19.38
C LYS A 159 -2.58 -12.37 -19.03
N VAL A 160 -3.53 -12.64 -18.14
CA VAL A 160 -3.66 -13.96 -17.50
C VAL A 160 -4.93 -14.71 -17.89
N GLY A 161 -5.78 -14.15 -18.74
CA GLY A 161 -7.13 -14.64 -18.98
C GLY A 161 -8.10 -14.16 -17.89
N ARG A 162 -9.33 -14.70 -17.89
CA ARG A 162 -10.37 -14.29 -16.93
C ARG A 162 -9.92 -14.49 -15.48
N LEU A 163 -9.99 -13.44 -14.66
CA LEU A 163 -9.54 -13.52 -13.27
C LEU A 163 -10.39 -14.49 -12.44
N CYS A 164 -11.68 -14.62 -12.77
CA CYS A 164 -12.58 -15.57 -12.11
C CYS A 164 -12.27 -17.04 -12.40
N GLU A 165 -11.54 -17.33 -13.47
CA GLU A 165 -11.12 -18.68 -13.87
C GLU A 165 -9.68 -18.97 -13.41
N LEU A 166 -8.99 -17.99 -12.81
CA LEU A 166 -7.61 -18.12 -12.39
C LEU A 166 -7.49 -18.93 -11.09
N ASP A 167 -6.55 -19.88 -11.09
CA ASP A 167 -6.23 -20.65 -9.89
C ASP A 167 -5.64 -19.75 -8.79
N SER A 168 -6.09 -19.95 -7.54
CA SER A 168 -5.66 -19.15 -6.38
C SER A 168 -4.15 -19.13 -6.15
N SER A 169 -3.42 -20.18 -6.57
CA SER A 169 -1.96 -20.25 -6.48
C SER A 169 -1.24 -19.28 -7.41
N LYS A 170 -1.95 -18.67 -8.37
CA LYS A 170 -1.40 -17.74 -9.36
C LYS A 170 -1.78 -16.28 -9.08
N TYR A 171 -2.54 -15.98 -8.03
CA TYR A 171 -3.02 -14.62 -7.75
C TYR A 171 -1.88 -13.63 -7.50
N ASP A 172 -0.80 -14.09 -6.88
CA ASP A 172 0.40 -13.28 -6.65
C ASP A 172 1.04 -12.82 -7.97
N THR A 173 0.95 -13.64 -9.03
CA THR A 173 1.53 -13.32 -10.35
C THR A 173 0.79 -12.26 -11.14
N VAL A 174 -0.49 -12.01 -10.84
CA VAL A 174 -1.34 -11.05 -11.61
C VAL A 174 -0.77 -9.63 -11.54
N THR A 175 -0.28 -9.28 -10.36
CA THR A 175 0.33 -7.96 -10.08
C THR A 175 1.83 -7.93 -10.34
N LEU A 176 2.47 -9.08 -10.58
CA LEU A 176 3.90 -9.09 -10.91
C LEU A 176 4.08 -8.45 -12.29
N TYR A 177 4.82 -7.36 -12.31
CA TYR A 177 5.32 -6.80 -13.55
C TYR A 177 6.42 -7.71 -14.08
N GLU A 178 6.19 -8.32 -15.24
CA GLU A 178 7.27 -8.81 -16.07
C GLU A 178 8.11 -7.60 -16.49
N ASN A 179 9.29 -7.46 -15.88
CA ASN A 179 10.36 -6.61 -16.39
C ASN A 179 10.91 -7.24 -17.69
N ASN A 180 10.11 -7.31 -18.73
CA ASN A 180 10.59 -7.64 -20.07
C ASN A 180 11.29 -6.39 -20.61
N GLY A 181 12.50 -6.11 -20.13
CA GLY A 181 13.37 -5.04 -20.63
C GLY A 181 14.55 -4.60 -19.76
N ASP A 182 14.43 -4.63 -18.43
CA ASP A 182 15.33 -3.81 -17.58
C ASP A 182 16.40 -4.56 -16.78
N ALA A 183 16.51 -5.89 -16.93
CA ALA A 183 17.54 -6.66 -16.22
C ALA A 183 18.96 -6.36 -16.71
N HIS A 184 19.12 -5.94 -17.98
CA HIS A 184 20.43 -5.65 -18.56
C HIS A 184 20.92 -4.22 -18.22
N ASP A 185 20.00 -3.26 -18.13
CA ASP A 185 20.32 -1.83 -17.98
C ASP A 185 20.67 -1.45 -16.52
N HIS A 186 20.08 -2.12 -15.53
CA HIS A 186 20.35 -1.80 -14.13
C HIS A 186 21.74 -2.29 -13.66
N HIS A 187 22.29 -3.35 -14.23
CA HIS A 187 23.66 -3.81 -13.97
C HIS A 187 24.68 -2.89 -14.66
N GLU A 188 24.41 -2.49 -15.91
CA GLU A 188 25.27 -1.59 -16.68
C GLU A 188 25.33 -0.17 -16.10
N LYS A 189 24.19 0.36 -15.62
CA LYS A 189 24.13 1.64 -14.88
C LYS A 189 24.86 1.58 -13.53
N LYS A 190 24.86 0.43 -12.85
CA LYS A 190 25.63 0.23 -11.59
C LYS A 190 27.14 0.20 -11.86
N LEU A 191 27.56 -0.49 -12.93
CA LEU A 191 28.96 -0.55 -13.36
C LEU A 191 29.49 0.83 -13.80
N LYS A 192 28.72 1.58 -14.61
CA LYS A 192 29.10 2.94 -15.05
C LYS A 192 29.22 3.92 -13.88
N ARG A 193 28.33 3.84 -12.87
CA ARG A 193 28.40 4.65 -11.63
C ARG A 193 29.54 4.22 -10.69
N ALA A 194 29.95 2.95 -10.73
CA ALA A 194 31.09 2.46 -9.95
C ALA A 194 32.42 2.92 -10.56
N SER A 195 32.58 2.80 -11.88
CA SER A 195 33.78 3.30 -12.58
C SER A 195 33.95 4.82 -12.43
N SER A 196 32.88 5.61 -12.56
CA SER A 196 32.98 7.06 -12.40
C SER A 196 33.40 7.51 -10.99
N LYS A 197 33.00 6.76 -9.95
CA LYS A 197 33.42 7.02 -8.56
C LYS A 197 34.88 6.65 -8.31
N ILE A 198 35.36 5.56 -8.91
CA ILE A 198 36.77 5.14 -8.82
C ILE A 198 37.67 6.17 -9.52
N ASP A 199 37.25 6.68 -10.69
CA ASP A 199 37.99 7.71 -11.42
C ASP A 199 38.04 9.05 -10.67
N LEU A 200 36.95 9.45 -10.01
CA LEU A 200 36.92 10.65 -9.16
C LEU A 200 37.85 10.51 -7.94
N GLN A 201 37.87 9.34 -7.28
CA GLN A 201 38.77 9.08 -6.16
C GLN A 201 40.25 9.06 -6.57
N ASN A 202 40.55 8.51 -7.75
CA ASN A 202 41.92 8.47 -8.28
C ASN A 202 42.39 9.87 -8.73
N LYS A 203 41.52 10.70 -9.31
CA LYS A 203 41.83 12.12 -9.60
C LYS A 203 42.12 12.92 -8.32
N ASN A 204 41.32 12.73 -7.28
CA ASN A 204 41.50 13.42 -6.00
C ASN A 204 42.79 12.98 -5.27
N LYS A 205 43.17 11.69 -5.33
CA LYS A 205 44.45 11.19 -4.80
C LYS A 205 45.68 11.70 -5.58
N ARG A 206 45.57 11.90 -6.90
CA ARG A 206 46.65 12.49 -7.71
C ARG A 206 46.84 13.98 -7.38
N GLN A 207 45.76 14.73 -7.19
CA GLN A 207 45.84 16.15 -6.82
C GLN A 207 46.39 16.39 -5.40
N SER A 208 46.12 15.49 -4.44
CA SER A 208 46.67 15.60 -3.09
C SER A 208 48.17 15.26 -3.02
N LYS A 209 48.66 14.31 -3.84
CA LYS A 209 50.10 14.02 -3.98
C LYS A 209 50.88 15.18 -4.62
N ILE A 210 50.30 15.86 -5.61
CA ILE A 210 50.95 17.01 -6.27
C ILE A 210 51.05 18.21 -5.30
N LYS A 211 50.04 18.44 -4.45
CA LYS A 211 50.09 19.50 -3.43
C LYS A 211 51.02 19.19 -2.24
N GLY A 212 51.31 17.91 -1.98
CA GLY A 212 52.26 17.49 -0.93
C GLY A 212 53.73 17.69 -1.29
N ASN A 213 54.09 17.61 -2.58
CA ASN A 213 55.49 17.68 -3.04
C ASN A 213 56.03 19.11 -3.22
N VAL A 214 55.19 20.15 -3.09
CA VAL A 214 55.61 21.56 -3.24
C VAL A 214 56.02 22.18 -1.89
N LYS A 215 55.87 21.47 -0.77
CA LYS A 215 56.21 21.98 0.57
C LYS A 215 57.61 21.61 1.11
N PHE A 216 58.43 20.89 0.34
CA PHE A 216 59.81 20.51 0.72
C PHE A 216 60.78 20.74 -0.45
N ARG A 217 60.96 22.00 -0.86
CA ARG A 217 62.16 22.49 -1.55
C ARG A 217 62.38 23.96 -1.20
N LYS A 218 63.02 24.17 -0.05
CA LYS A 218 63.91 25.30 0.24
C LYS A 218 65.15 24.71 0.88
#